data_AF-A0A8X6HSX5-F1
#
_entry.id   AF-A0A8X6HSX5-F1
#
_cell.length_a   1.000
_cell.length_b   1.000
_cell.length_c   1.000
_cell.angle_alpha   90.00
_cell.angle_beta   90.00
_cell.angle_gamma   90.00
#
_symmetry.space_group_name_H-M   'P 1'
#
loop_
_entity.id
_entity.type
_entity.pdbx_description
1 polymer ?
#
loop_
_entity_poly.entity_id
_entity_poly.type
_entity_poly.pdbx_seq_one_letter_code
_entity_poly.pdbx_strand_id
1 'polypeptide(L)'
;MLHTIYLLHTTTKCLDYLCDDDKKEKNWIPDLLESGLMYKVMHVVSNLADNNKNLLFSANNNCVEQFNSIVAKFIGGKRINFCLRGSYLARCSGAVISHNARSFMSSVHKNMYNTSPGNFVKSIERKRENDILRRKRKTSRRRCRKSLFLDKKSNKNYGVNAQKPDLSESTFSQK
;
A
#
# COMPACT_ATOMS: atom_id res chain seq x y z
N MET A 1 3.77 18.11 -9.12
CA MET A 1 3.02 16.90 -9.57
C MET A 1 1.69 17.24 -10.25
N LEU A 2 1.15 18.46 -10.10
CA LEU A 2 -0.03 18.94 -10.86
C LEU A 2 0.28 19.28 -12.33
N HIS A 3 1.48 19.76 -12.64
CA HIS A 3 1.89 20.04 -14.02
C HIS A 3 1.90 18.81 -14.93
N THR A 4 2.16 17.62 -14.40
CA THR A 4 2.28 16.39 -15.19
C THR A 4 0.94 15.80 -15.63
N ILE A 5 -0.18 16.18 -14.99
CA ILE A 5 -1.51 15.69 -15.39
C ILE A 5 -2.06 16.54 -16.56
N TYR A 6 -1.83 17.85 -16.55
CA TYR A 6 -2.19 18.72 -17.68
C TYR A 6 -1.30 18.50 -18.92
N LEU A 7 -0.07 18.01 -18.75
CA LEU A 7 0.89 17.79 -19.84
C LEU A 7 0.59 16.55 -20.71
N LEU A 8 -0.31 15.65 -20.31
CA LEU A 8 -0.69 14.48 -21.12
C LEU A 8 -1.67 14.80 -22.25
N HIS A 9 -2.20 16.03 -22.31
CA HIS A 9 -3.01 16.50 -23.44
C HIS A 9 -2.21 17.34 -24.45
N THR A 10 -0.96 17.69 -24.14
CA THR A 10 -0.10 18.54 -24.99
C THR A 10 1.08 17.79 -25.58
N THR A 11 0.99 16.47 -25.74
CA THR A 11 1.93 15.73 -26.59
C THR A 11 1.42 15.77 -28.02
N THR A 12 2.19 16.46 -28.85
CA THR A 12 1.93 16.99 -30.20
C THR A 12 1.67 15.96 -31.31
N LYS A 13 1.27 14.72 -31.00
CA LYS A 13 0.71 13.76 -31.95
C LYS A 13 -0.29 12.88 -31.22
N CYS A 14 -1.57 13.08 -31.51
CA CYS A 14 -2.58 12.12 -31.10
C CYS A 14 -2.33 10.79 -31.83
N LEU A 15 -2.50 9.65 -31.16
CA LEU A 15 -2.46 8.37 -31.85
C LEU A 15 -3.73 8.21 -32.68
N ASP A 16 -3.62 7.79 -33.93
CA ASP A 16 -4.73 7.74 -34.91
C ASP A 16 -5.96 6.95 -34.40
N TYR A 17 -5.77 5.94 -33.55
CA TYR A 17 -6.88 5.17 -32.97
C TYR A 17 -7.58 5.85 -31.77
N LEU A 18 -6.99 6.92 -31.24
CA LEU A 18 -7.50 7.68 -30.09
C LEU A 18 -8.17 8.98 -30.53
N CYS A 19 -7.75 9.54 -31.67
CA CYS A 19 -8.36 10.69 -32.32
C CYS A 19 -9.19 10.27 -33.52
N ASP A 20 -10.26 9.53 -33.26
CA ASP A 20 -11.38 9.49 -34.21
C ASP A 20 -12.04 10.87 -34.22
N ASP A 21 -11.68 11.71 -35.19
CA ASP A 21 -12.27 13.03 -35.44
C ASP A 21 -13.77 12.96 -35.82
N ASP A 22 -14.30 11.75 -36.02
CA ASP A 22 -15.67 11.51 -36.46
C ASP A 22 -16.72 11.60 -35.34
N LYS A 23 -16.32 11.71 -34.07
CA LYS A 23 -17.25 11.91 -32.95
C LYS A 23 -17.21 13.36 -32.48
N LYS A 24 -18.15 14.16 -32.98
CA LYS A 24 -18.48 15.51 -32.47
C LYS A 24 -19.12 15.46 -31.07
N GLU A 25 -18.45 14.84 -30.11
CA GLU A 25 -18.88 14.88 -28.72
C GLU A 25 -18.54 16.26 -28.13
N LYS A 26 -19.53 16.88 -27.47
CA LYS A 26 -19.34 18.18 -26.83
C LYS A 26 -18.32 18.03 -25.70
N ASN A 27 -17.27 18.85 -25.73
CA ASN A 27 -16.32 18.92 -24.63
C ASN A 27 -16.96 19.65 -23.43
N TRP A 28 -17.18 18.93 -22.33
CA TRP A 28 -17.78 19.45 -21.10
C TRP A 28 -16.75 20.03 -20.13
N ILE A 29 -15.45 19.91 -20.40
CA ILE A 29 -14.38 20.42 -19.52
C ILE A 29 -14.53 21.93 -19.23
N PRO A 30 -14.86 22.81 -20.21
CA PRO A 30 -15.07 24.23 -19.95
C PRO A 30 -16.23 24.49 -18.98
N ASP A 31 -17.40 23.87 -19.22
CA ASP A 31 -18.59 23.99 -18.37
C ASP A 31 -18.31 23.46 -16.93
N LEU A 32 -17.49 22.42 -16.81
CA LEU A 32 -17.07 21.84 -15.54
C LEU A 32 -16.05 22.71 -14.78
N LEU A 33 -15.23 23.47 -15.50
CA LEU A 33 -14.30 24.45 -14.92
C LEU A 33 -15.06 25.68 -14.42
N GLU A 34 -16.01 26.18 -15.20
CA GLU A 34 -16.85 27.33 -14.84
C GLU A 34 -17.74 27.04 -13.62
N SER A 35 -18.34 25.85 -13.56
CA SER A 35 -19.12 25.40 -12.39
C SER A 35 -18.25 25.08 -11.15
N GLY A 36 -16.92 25.11 -11.28
CA GLY A 36 -15.97 24.78 -10.22
C GLY A 36 -15.93 23.30 -9.81
N LEU A 37 -16.76 22.46 -10.44
CA LEU A 37 -16.83 21.02 -10.16
C LEU A 37 -15.52 20.32 -10.52
N MET A 38 -14.88 20.74 -11.61
CA MET A 38 -13.60 20.18 -12.04
C MET A 38 -12.52 20.34 -10.98
N TYR A 39 -12.47 21.46 -10.25
CA TYR A 39 -11.48 21.65 -9.17
C TYR A 39 -11.71 20.69 -8.00
N LYS A 40 -12.96 20.37 -7.67
CA LYS A 40 -13.29 19.37 -6.63
C LYS A 40 -12.85 17.97 -7.07
N VAL A 41 -13.13 17.61 -8.33
CA VAL A 41 -12.69 16.33 -8.90
C VAL A 41 -11.17 16.24 -8.91
N MET A 42 -10.48 17.29 -9.38
CA MET A 42 -9.01 17.35 -9.38
C MET A 42 -8.42 17.28 -7.98
N HIS A 43 -9.05 17.90 -6.97
CA HIS A 43 -8.63 17.80 -5.58
C HIS A 43 -8.73 16.36 -5.06
N VAL A 44 -9.84 15.67 -5.32
CA VAL A 44 -10.01 14.26 -4.95
C VAL A 44 -8.98 13.38 -5.64
N VAL A 45 -8.76 13.56 -6.94
CA VAL A 45 -7.76 12.80 -7.72
C VAL A 45 -6.34 13.07 -7.20
N SER A 46 -6.02 14.31 -6.86
CA SER A 46 -4.70 14.66 -6.30
C SER A 46 -4.49 14.01 -4.94
N ASN A 47 -5.49 14.06 -4.06
CA ASN A 47 -5.43 13.42 -2.75
C ASN A 47 -5.28 11.89 -2.88
N LEU A 48 -5.95 11.27 -3.86
CA LEU A 48 -5.81 9.86 -4.17
C LEU A 48 -4.40 9.51 -4.68
N ALA A 49 -3.86 10.35 -5.58
CA ALA A 49 -2.53 10.20 -6.14
C ALA A 49 -1.44 10.33 -5.05
N ASP A 50 -1.58 11.31 -4.16
CA ASP A 50 -0.65 11.52 -3.04
C ASP A 50 -0.66 10.34 -2.05
N ASN A 51 -1.84 9.74 -1.83
CA ASN A 51 -2.02 8.60 -0.95
C ASN A 51 -1.87 7.23 -1.64
N ASN A 52 -1.51 7.19 -2.93
CA ASN A 52 -1.52 5.94 -3.71
C ASN A 52 -0.63 4.83 -3.10
N LYS A 53 0.47 5.21 -2.45
CA LYS A 53 1.39 4.26 -1.77
C LYS A 53 0.71 3.65 -0.55
N ASN A 54 -0.05 4.44 0.20
CA ASN A 54 -0.75 3.97 1.38
C ASN A 54 -1.91 3.04 0.97
N LEU A 55 -2.67 3.42 -0.06
CA LEU A 55 -3.73 2.56 -0.64
C LEU A 55 -3.17 1.25 -1.20
N LEU A 56 -2.10 1.28 -1.99
CA LEU A 56 -1.51 0.10 -2.63
C LEU A 56 -0.95 -0.91 -1.62
N PHE A 57 -0.46 -0.45 -0.46
CA PHE A 57 0.09 -1.31 0.58
C PHE A 57 -0.87 -1.55 1.75
N SER A 58 -2.15 -1.17 1.63
CA SER A 58 -3.14 -1.17 2.73
C SER A 58 -2.56 -0.59 4.03
N ALA A 59 -1.77 0.47 3.90
CA ALA A 59 -1.17 1.16 5.02
C ALA A 59 -2.26 2.03 5.64
N ASN A 60 -2.93 1.48 6.66
CA ASN A 60 -3.92 2.19 7.43
C ASN A 60 -3.23 3.28 8.28
N ASN A 61 -3.53 4.55 7.97
CA ASN A 61 -3.15 5.71 8.79
C ASN A 61 -4.00 5.82 10.07
N ASN A 62 -5.01 4.97 10.21
CA ASN A 62 -5.88 4.95 11.37
C ASN A 62 -5.12 4.39 12.59
N CYS A 63 -4.75 5.29 13.50
CA CYS A 63 -4.09 4.95 14.75
C CYS A 63 -4.91 3.94 15.58
N VAL A 64 -6.24 3.97 15.47
CA VAL A 64 -7.14 3.03 16.15
C VAL A 64 -6.97 1.62 15.62
N GLU A 65 -6.87 1.44 14.30
CA GLU A 65 -6.64 0.11 13.70
C GLU A 65 -5.26 -0.44 14.02
N GLN A 66 -4.24 0.43 13.97
CA GLN A 66 -2.88 0.04 14.35
C GLN A 66 -2.83 -0.40 15.81
N PHE A 67 -3.44 0.35 16.73
CA PHE A 67 -3.51 -0.04 18.14
C PHE A 67 -4.34 -1.32 18.35
N ASN A 68 -5.48 -1.45 17.68
CA ASN A 68 -6.32 -2.64 17.77
C ASN A 68 -5.58 -3.91 17.30
N SER A 69 -4.71 -3.79 16.29
CA SER A 69 -3.84 -4.90 15.85
C SER A 69 -2.84 -5.34 16.92
N ILE A 70 -2.38 -4.43 17.78
CA ILE A 70 -1.46 -4.71 18.90
C ILE A 70 -2.24 -5.34 20.05
N VAL A 71 -3.38 -4.77 20.40
CA VAL A 71 -4.31 -5.34 21.39
C VAL A 71 -4.68 -6.77 20.99
N ALA A 72 -4.98 -7.03 19.72
CA ALA A 72 -5.26 -8.38 19.21
C ALA A 72 -4.10 -9.37 19.42
N LYS A 73 -2.84 -8.92 19.26
CA LYS A 73 -1.65 -9.75 19.54
C LYS A 73 -1.51 -10.06 21.04
N PHE A 74 -1.77 -9.09 21.91
CA PHE A 74 -1.79 -9.29 23.36
C PHE A 74 -2.95 -10.18 23.82
N ILE A 75 -4.06 -10.17 23.07
CA ILE A 75 -5.21 -11.05 23.31
C ILE A 75 -4.92 -12.49 22.94
N GLY A 76 -4.04 -12.75 21.96
CA GLY A 76 -3.61 -14.10 21.58
C GLY A 76 -4.72 -14.94 20.93
N GLY A 77 -5.75 -14.28 20.39
CA GLY A 77 -7.02 -14.91 19.99
C GLY A 77 -7.94 -15.17 21.19
N LYS A 78 -9.26 -15.03 20.99
CA LYS A 78 -10.30 -15.17 22.05
C LYS A 78 -10.18 -16.46 22.90
N ARG A 79 -9.53 -17.51 22.40
CA ARG A 79 -9.61 -18.89 22.94
C ARG A 79 -8.68 -19.20 24.12
N ILE A 80 -7.58 -18.49 24.35
CA ILE A 80 -6.64 -18.82 25.45
C ILE A 80 -7.06 -18.18 26.80
N ASN A 81 -7.90 -17.14 26.79
CA ASN A 81 -8.13 -16.29 27.97
C ASN A 81 -9.62 -15.93 28.15
N PHE A 82 -10.50 -16.92 28.04
CA PHE A 82 -11.96 -16.71 28.08
C PHE A 82 -12.53 -16.39 29.48
N CYS A 83 -11.81 -16.65 30.59
CA CYS A 83 -12.46 -16.68 31.91
C CYS A 83 -11.82 -15.86 33.05
N LEU A 84 -10.81 -15.01 32.82
CA LEU A 84 -10.19 -14.22 33.90
C LEU A 84 -10.70 -12.76 33.90
N ARG A 85 -11.48 -12.39 34.92
CA ARG A 85 -11.93 -11.01 35.18
C ARG A 85 -10.71 -10.09 35.29
N GLY A 86 -10.71 -8.98 34.53
CA GLY A 86 -9.58 -8.03 34.47
C GLY A 86 -8.48 -8.38 33.46
N SER A 87 -8.50 -9.57 32.86
CA SER A 87 -7.47 -9.99 31.88
C SER A 87 -7.46 -9.13 30.61
N TYR A 88 -8.59 -8.58 30.19
CA TYR A 88 -8.66 -7.70 29.03
C TYR A 88 -7.97 -6.37 29.29
N LEU A 89 -8.27 -5.72 30.44
CA LEU A 89 -7.66 -4.45 30.82
C LEU A 89 -6.14 -4.58 30.94
N ALA A 90 -5.63 -5.62 31.60
CA ALA A 90 -4.20 -5.87 31.70
C ALA A 90 -3.52 -6.06 30.33
N ARG A 91 -4.20 -6.72 29.39
CA ARG A 91 -3.72 -6.89 28.00
C ARG A 91 -3.72 -5.59 27.22
N CYS A 92 -4.73 -4.74 27.39
CA CYS A 92 -4.76 -3.40 26.81
C CYS A 92 -3.63 -2.52 27.37
N SER A 93 -3.43 -2.52 28.69
CA SER A 93 -2.32 -1.80 29.31
C SER A 93 -0.96 -2.31 28.83
N GLY A 94 -0.81 -3.64 28.72
CA GLY A 94 0.40 -4.25 28.16
C GLY A 94 0.64 -3.87 26.69
N ALA A 95 -0.42 -3.80 25.89
CA ALA A 95 -0.36 -3.33 24.51
C ALA A 95 0.08 -1.87 24.40
N VAL A 96 -0.43 -0.98 25.28
CA VAL A 96 0.00 0.43 25.35
C VAL A 96 1.49 0.53 25.69
N ILE A 97 1.95 -0.17 26.73
CA ILE A 97 3.36 -0.17 27.12
C ILE A 97 4.24 -0.69 25.99
N SER A 98 3.84 -1.75 25.30
CA SER A 98 4.60 -2.33 24.17
C SER A 98 4.59 -1.46 22.91
N HIS A 99 3.51 -0.72 22.68
CA HIS A 99 3.44 0.24 21.57
C HIS A 99 4.38 1.43 21.81
N ASN A 100 4.40 1.95 23.03
CA ASN A 100 5.18 3.14 23.39
C ASN A 100 6.64 2.81 23.70
N ALA A 101 6.89 1.68 24.37
CA ALA A 101 8.22 1.21 24.74
C ALA A 101 8.66 0.09 23.80
N ARG A 102 9.81 0.25 23.15
CA ARG A 102 10.43 -0.81 22.33
C ARG A 102 10.84 -2.05 23.15
N SER A 103 10.97 -1.90 24.47
CA SER A 103 11.41 -2.92 25.43
C SER A 103 10.36 -3.12 26.52
N PHE A 104 9.27 -3.82 26.16
CA PHE A 104 8.14 -4.08 27.05
C PHE A 104 8.55 -4.75 28.38
N MET A 105 9.30 -5.86 28.32
CA MET A 105 9.66 -6.63 29.52
C MET A 105 10.62 -5.85 30.40
N SER A 106 11.58 -5.15 29.79
CA SER A 106 12.49 -4.28 30.55
C SER A 106 11.76 -3.13 31.24
N SER A 107 10.78 -2.52 30.56
CA SER A 107 10.04 -1.39 31.10
C SER A 107 9.17 -1.82 32.28
N VAL A 108 8.48 -2.96 32.16
CA VAL A 108 7.69 -3.53 33.25
C VAL A 108 8.59 -3.92 34.43
N HIS A 109 9.70 -4.64 34.19
CA HIS A 109 10.61 -5.07 35.24
C HIS A 109 11.22 -3.90 36.01
N LYS A 110 11.69 -2.86 35.31
CA LYS A 110 12.29 -1.68 35.94
C LYS A 110 11.29 -0.94 36.82
N ASN A 111 10.04 -0.79 36.36
CA ASN A 111 9.00 -0.15 37.15
C ASN A 111 8.55 -1.00 38.35
N MET A 112 8.51 -2.33 38.20
CA MET A 112 8.06 -3.21 39.29
C MET A 112 9.12 -3.40 40.38
N TYR A 113 10.40 -3.51 39.99
CA TYR A 113 11.47 -3.94 40.89
C TYR A 113 12.58 -2.90 41.06
N ASN A 114 12.47 -1.71 40.45
CA ASN A 114 13.49 -0.65 40.44
C ASN A 114 14.90 -1.13 40.07
N THR A 115 14.97 -2.24 39.34
CA THR A 115 16.20 -2.92 38.98
C THR A 115 16.19 -3.25 37.51
N SER A 116 17.38 -3.35 36.94
CA SER A 116 17.52 -3.76 35.55
C SER A 116 17.14 -5.25 35.42
N PRO A 117 16.41 -5.64 34.36
CA PRO A 117 16.19 -7.04 34.05
C PRO A 117 17.52 -7.73 33.70
N GLY A 118 17.55 -9.06 33.84
CA GLY A 118 18.70 -9.89 33.51
C GLY A 118 19.07 -9.86 32.02
N ASN A 119 20.30 -10.31 31.73
CA ASN A 119 20.87 -10.29 30.38
C ASN A 119 20.08 -11.11 29.37
N PHE A 120 19.44 -12.19 29.81
CA PHE A 120 18.59 -13.02 28.95
C PHE A 120 17.42 -12.22 28.35
N VAL A 121 16.66 -11.51 29.20
CA VAL A 121 15.52 -10.67 28.76
C VAL A 121 16.00 -9.59 27.80
N LYS A 122 17.08 -8.88 28.16
CA LYS A 122 17.71 -7.87 27.30
C LYS A 122 18.13 -8.45 25.95
N SER A 123 18.65 -9.69 25.92
CA SER A 123 19.08 -10.35 24.69
C SER A 123 17.90 -10.64 23.76
N ILE A 124 16.76 -11.07 24.30
CA ILE A 124 15.53 -11.35 23.55
C ILE A 124 14.96 -10.06 22.98
N GLU A 125 14.87 -9.00 23.79
CA GLU A 125 14.37 -7.70 23.33
C GLU A 125 15.26 -7.10 22.25
N ARG A 126 16.59 -7.19 22.40
CA ARG A 126 17.55 -6.77 21.36
C ARG A 126 17.39 -7.55 20.07
N LYS A 127 17.19 -8.88 20.15
CA LYS A 127 16.89 -9.72 18.96
C LYS A 127 15.61 -9.25 18.28
N ARG A 128 14.53 -9.01 19.04
CA ARG A 128 13.26 -8.49 18.50
C ARG A 128 13.42 -7.13 17.83
N GLU A 129 14.15 -6.20 18.45
CA GLU A 129 14.41 -4.88 17.87
C GLU A 129 15.19 -4.99 16.55
N ASN A 130 16.24 -5.82 16.53
CA ASN A 130 17.01 -6.11 15.33
C ASN A 130 16.15 -6.72 14.22
N ASP A 131 15.22 -7.62 14.56
CA ASP A 131 14.29 -8.21 13.59
C ASP A 131 13.31 -7.17 13.03
N ILE A 132 12.80 -6.26 13.85
CA ILE A 132 11.94 -5.16 13.41
C ILE A 132 12.71 -4.24 12.45
N LEU A 133 13.95 -3.86 12.81
CA LEU A 133 14.82 -3.05 11.95
C LEU A 133 15.14 -3.77 10.64
N ARG A 134 15.43 -5.08 10.69
CA ARG A 134 15.67 -5.92 9.51
C ARG A 134 14.45 -6.00 8.61
N ARG A 135 13.24 -6.14 9.18
CA ARG A 135 11.98 -6.10 8.41
C ARG A 135 11.81 -4.75 7.74
N LYS A 136 11.95 -3.63 8.46
CA LYS A 136 11.88 -2.27 7.89
C LYS A 136 12.86 -2.07 6.73
N ARG A 137 14.11 -2.54 6.88
CA ARG A 137 15.14 -2.52 5.81
C ARG A 137 14.78 -3.40 4.61
N LYS A 138 14.14 -4.56 4.81
CA LYS A 138 13.66 -5.40 3.71
C LYS A 138 12.50 -4.74 2.96
N THR A 139 11.57 -4.11 3.68
CA THR A 139 10.45 -3.37 3.06
C THR A 139 10.95 -2.17 2.27
N SER A 140 11.98 -1.45 2.74
CA SER A 140 12.61 -0.36 1.98
C SER A 140 13.39 -0.87 0.76
N ARG A 141 14.08 -2.02 0.85
CA ARG A 141 14.78 -2.65 -0.30
C ARG A 141 13.83 -3.17 -1.37
N ARG A 142 12.62 -3.64 -1.01
CA ARG A 142 11.57 -4.00 -1.99
C ARG A 142 11.07 -2.80 -2.81
N ARG A 143 11.36 -1.56 -2.41
CA ARG A 143 11.05 -0.37 -3.23
C ARG A 143 11.89 -0.25 -4.51
N CYS A 144 12.93 -1.07 -4.68
CA CYS A 144 13.80 -1.04 -5.86
C CYS A 144 13.94 -2.41 -6.53
N ARG A 145 12.81 -3.01 -6.93
CA ARG A 145 12.79 -3.91 -8.09
C ARG A 145 11.69 -3.45 -9.03
N LYS A 146 11.90 -2.28 -9.65
CA LYS A 146 11.27 -1.98 -10.93
C LYS A 146 11.91 -2.88 -11.98
N SER A 147 11.43 -4.11 -12.07
CA SER A 147 11.48 -4.85 -13.33
C SER A 147 10.04 -5.23 -13.67
N LEU A 148 9.16 -4.22 -13.76
CA LEU A 148 7.84 -4.41 -14.36
C LEU A 148 7.92 -4.69 -15.86
N PHE A 149 9.13 -4.68 -16.45
CA PHE A 149 9.39 -4.88 -17.87
C PHE A 149 10.66 -5.71 -18.13
N LEU A 150 10.87 -6.81 -17.41
CA LEU A 150 11.89 -7.77 -17.81
C LEU A 150 11.27 -9.14 -18.06
N ASP A 151 10.29 -9.17 -18.95
CA ASP A 151 9.91 -10.40 -19.61
C ASP A 151 11.05 -10.81 -20.53
N LYS A 152 11.95 -11.64 -20.02
CA LYS A 152 12.98 -12.29 -20.84
C LYS A 152 12.39 -13.43 -21.70
N LYS A 153 11.11 -13.75 -21.52
CA LYS A 153 10.36 -14.66 -22.39
C LYS A 153 9.33 -13.85 -23.17
N SER A 154 9.62 -13.66 -24.46
CA SER A 154 8.68 -13.25 -25.49
C SER A 154 7.32 -13.94 -25.29
N ASN A 155 6.28 -13.18 -24.93
CA ASN A 155 4.92 -13.70 -24.87
C ASN A 155 4.47 -13.98 -26.31
N LYS A 156 4.20 -15.25 -26.63
CA LYS A 156 3.84 -15.67 -28.00
C LYS A 156 2.49 -15.12 -28.45
N ASN A 157 1.65 -14.73 -27.50
CA ASN A 157 0.26 -14.35 -27.74
C ASN A 157 0.06 -12.83 -27.79
N TYR A 158 1.04 -12.02 -27.36
CA TYR A 158 0.91 -10.56 -27.30
C TYR A 158 2.26 -9.84 -27.44
N GLY A 159 2.28 -8.71 -28.14
CA GLY A 159 3.45 -7.85 -28.32
C GLY A 159 4.13 -7.99 -29.69
N VAL A 160 5.28 -7.32 -29.85
CA VAL A 160 5.99 -7.17 -31.15
C VAL A 160 6.42 -8.50 -31.77
N ASN A 161 6.57 -9.54 -30.95
CA ASN A 161 6.97 -10.89 -31.37
C ASN A 161 5.80 -11.90 -31.32
N ALA A 162 4.55 -11.44 -31.30
CA ALA A 162 3.39 -12.34 -31.34
C ALA A 162 3.41 -13.16 -32.64
N GLN A 163 3.15 -14.46 -32.54
CA GLN A 163 3.05 -15.30 -33.72
C GLN A 163 1.75 -14.97 -34.47
N LYS A 164 1.82 -14.99 -35.81
CA LYS A 164 0.78 -14.58 -36.78
C LYS A 164 -0.64 -15.09 -36.43
N PRO A 165 -1.70 -14.41 -36.91
CA PRO A 165 -3.08 -14.63 -36.47
C PRO A 165 -3.54 -16.08 -36.58
N ASP A 166 -4.39 -16.48 -35.63
CA ASP A 166 -4.91 -17.85 -35.47
C ASP A 166 -5.83 -18.33 -36.62
N LEU A 167 -6.16 -17.45 -37.57
CA LEU A 167 -6.98 -17.76 -38.76
C LEU A 167 -6.19 -17.63 -40.06
N SER A 168 -6.44 -18.54 -41.00
CA SER A 168 -5.93 -18.44 -42.37
C SER A 168 -6.65 -17.34 -43.14
N GLU A 169 -5.96 -16.65 -44.05
CA GLU A 169 -6.57 -15.60 -44.90
C GLU A 169 -7.78 -16.09 -45.70
N SER A 170 -7.84 -17.39 -46.01
CA SER A 170 -8.96 -18.04 -46.67
C SER A 170 -10.24 -18.11 -45.82
N THR A 171 -10.14 -18.21 -44.49
CA THR A 171 -11.31 -18.20 -43.59
C THR A 171 -11.73 -16.77 -43.24
N PHE A 172 -10.82 -15.80 -43.31
CA PHE A 172 -11.13 -14.38 -43.09
C PHE A 172 -11.89 -13.73 -44.26
N SER A 173 -11.67 -14.22 -45.49
CA SER A 173 -12.24 -13.64 -46.71
C SER A 173 -13.64 -14.18 -47.07
N GLN A 174 -14.18 -15.14 -46.31
CA GLN A 174 -15.58 -15.54 -46.44
C GLN A 174 -16.47 -14.55 -45.68
N LYS A 175 -16.76 -13.43 -46.32
CA LYS A 175 -17.91 -12.57 -46.02
C LYS A 175 -18.79 -12.46 -47.26
#